data_AF-A0A1S6JAZ1-F1
#
_entry.id   AF-A0A1S6JAZ1-F1
#
_cell.length_a   1.000
_cell.length_b   1.000
_cell.length_c   1.000
_cell.angle_alpha   90.00
_cell.angle_beta   90.00
_cell.angle_gamma   90.00
#
_symmetry.space_group_name_H-M   'P 1'
#
loop_
_entity.id
_entity.type
_entity.pdbx_description
1 polymer ?
#
loop_
_entity_poly.entity_id
_entity_poly.type
_entity_poly.pdbx_seq_one_letter_code
_entity_poly.pdbx_strand_id
1 'polypeptide(L)'
;MASLNVGNLGEYLREQRRSAQLSLRQLADAAGVSNPYLSQIERGLRKPSAEVLQQVAKALRISAETLYVRAGILDAERDRDDVETRAVVLADPSLNERQKQVLLQIYESFRKENGFGADAADADGATARDRPADTVPDDVLPDDVLPDGGASIPGHRPRTTGGSDAGPQQTAG
;
A
#
# COMPACT_ATOMS: atom_id res chain seq x y z
N MET A 1 2.38 -14.75 -30.25
CA MET A 1 2.26 -15.85 -29.28
C MET A 1 3.45 -15.70 -28.34
N ALA A 2 3.37 -15.32 -27.06
CA ALA A 2 2.28 -15.26 -26.10
C ALA A 2 2.40 -13.96 -25.26
N SER A 3 1.28 -13.28 -25.07
CA SER A 3 1.14 -12.26 -24.02
C SER A 3 0.87 -13.02 -22.72
N LEU A 4 1.89 -13.15 -21.86
CA LEU A 4 1.72 -13.73 -20.52
C LEU A 4 0.67 -12.89 -19.78
N ASN A 5 -0.45 -13.52 -19.45
CA ASN A 5 -1.69 -12.88 -19.04
C ASN A 5 -1.49 -11.99 -17.80
N VAL A 6 -1.69 -10.68 -17.99
CA VAL A 6 -1.91 -9.62 -16.98
C VAL A 6 -3.29 -9.81 -16.31
N GLY A 7 -3.56 -11.04 -15.84
CA GLY A 7 -4.87 -11.47 -15.33
C GLY A 7 -4.87 -11.85 -13.85
N ASN A 8 -3.79 -11.65 -13.10
CA ASN A 8 -3.69 -12.26 -11.77
C ASN A 8 -3.69 -11.26 -10.60
N LEU A 9 -3.20 -10.03 -10.74
CA LEU A 9 -3.12 -9.12 -9.58
C LEU A 9 -4.49 -8.81 -8.96
N GLY A 10 -5.47 -8.38 -9.77
CA GLY A 10 -6.78 -7.94 -9.28
C GLY A 10 -7.58 -9.06 -8.61
N GLU A 11 -7.66 -10.22 -9.27
CA GLU A 11 -8.30 -11.43 -8.72
C GLU A 11 -7.57 -11.92 -7.46
N TYR A 12 -6.23 -11.96 -7.47
CA TYR A 12 -5.46 -12.33 -6.29
C TYR A 12 -5.72 -11.40 -5.11
N LEU A 13 -5.74 -10.08 -5.33
CA LEU A 13 -6.04 -9.10 -4.28
C LEU A 13 -7.44 -9.34 -3.69
N ARG A 14 -8.42 -9.64 -4.54
CA ARG A 14 -9.79 -9.97 -4.15
C ARG A 14 -9.86 -11.25 -3.33
N GLU A 15 -9.12 -12.28 -3.72
CA GLU A 15 -9.00 -13.54 -2.97
C GLU A 15 -8.35 -13.32 -1.61
N GLN A 16 -7.20 -12.65 -1.55
CA GLN A 16 -6.50 -12.35 -0.30
C GLN A 16 -7.38 -11.53 0.66
N ARG A 17 -8.09 -10.53 0.14
CA ARG A 17 -9.04 -9.75 0.93
C ARG A 17 -10.17 -10.61 1.52
N ARG A 18 -10.73 -11.54 0.73
CA ARG A 18 -11.79 -12.45 1.18
C ARG A 18 -11.26 -13.45 2.22
N SER A 19 -10.06 -13.99 2.03
CA SER A 19 -9.39 -14.87 2.99
C SER A 19 -9.10 -14.16 4.31
N ALA A 20 -8.76 -12.87 4.26
CA ALA A 20 -8.62 -12.01 5.43
C ALA A 20 -9.97 -11.54 6.03
N GLN A 21 -11.11 -11.95 5.44
CA GLN A 21 -12.47 -11.58 5.85
C GLN A 21 -12.71 -10.06 5.89
N LEU A 22 -11.99 -9.31 5.05
CA LEU A 22 -12.12 -7.86 4.95
C LEU A 22 -13.13 -7.47 3.87
N SER A 23 -14.00 -6.52 4.18
CA SER A 23 -14.74 -5.79 3.14
C SER A 23 -13.78 -4.92 2.32
N LEU A 24 -14.18 -4.57 1.10
CA LEU A 24 -13.40 -3.67 0.25
C LEU A 24 -13.13 -2.31 0.93
N ARG A 25 -14.09 -1.84 1.73
CA ARG A 25 -13.96 -0.58 2.49
C ARG A 25 -12.91 -0.71 3.59
N GLN A 26 -12.98 -1.77 4.39
CA GLN A 26 -11.99 -2.01 5.44
C GLN A 26 -10.57 -2.16 4.90
N LEU A 27 -10.38 -2.84 3.77
CA LEU A 27 -9.05 -2.94 3.15
C LEU A 27 -8.57 -1.57 2.65
N ALA A 28 -9.44 -0.79 2.01
CA ALA A 28 -9.11 0.55 1.54
C ALA A 28 -8.69 1.48 2.68
N ASP A 29 -9.47 1.47 3.77
CA ASP A 29 -9.19 2.26 4.97
C ASP A 29 -7.86 1.83 5.63
N ALA A 30 -7.61 0.52 5.76
CA ALA A 30 -6.37 -0.02 6.33
C ALA A 30 -5.13 0.24 5.46
N ALA A 31 -5.29 0.27 4.14
CA ALA A 31 -4.21 0.58 3.19
C ALA A 31 -4.06 2.09 2.96
N GLY A 32 -4.92 2.96 3.50
CA GLY A 32 -4.85 4.40 3.28
C GLY A 32 -5.15 4.82 1.83
N VAL A 33 -5.91 4.01 1.08
CA VAL A 33 -6.29 4.29 -0.31
C VAL A 33 -7.79 4.47 -0.44
N SER A 34 -8.24 5.15 -1.51
CA SER A 34 -9.68 5.32 -1.72
C SER A 34 -10.35 4.00 -2.14
N ASN A 35 -11.55 3.75 -1.60
CA ASN A 35 -12.35 2.58 -1.96
C ASN A 35 -12.66 2.46 -3.47
N PRO A 36 -13.01 3.55 -4.20
CA PRO A 36 -13.21 3.47 -5.65
C PRO A 36 -11.93 3.05 -6.40
N TYR A 37 -10.76 3.51 -5.96
CA TYR A 37 -9.49 3.15 -6.58
C TYR A 37 -9.14 1.69 -6.35
N LEU A 38 -9.28 1.19 -5.12
CA LEU A 38 -9.08 -0.23 -4.81
C LEU A 38 -10.05 -1.13 -5.60
N SER A 39 -11.31 -0.70 -5.76
CA SER A 39 -12.29 -1.39 -6.62
C SER A 39 -11.83 -1.47 -8.08
N GLN A 40 -11.19 -0.44 -8.61
CA GLN A 40 -10.67 -0.43 -9.98
C GLN A 40 -9.48 -1.39 -10.11
N ILE A 41 -8.62 -1.48 -9.09
CA ILE A 41 -7.48 -2.41 -9.06
C ILE A 41 -7.96 -3.87 -9.04
N GLU A 42 -8.90 -4.23 -8.14
CA GLU A 42 -9.43 -5.61 -8.07
C GLU A 42 -10.09 -6.08 -9.37
N ARG A 43 -10.60 -5.15 -10.17
CA ARG A 43 -11.21 -5.41 -11.49
C ARG A 43 -10.20 -5.36 -12.65
N GLY A 44 -8.93 -5.08 -12.38
CA GLY A 44 -7.90 -4.91 -13.41
C GLY A 44 -8.06 -3.65 -14.28
N LEU A 45 -8.89 -2.68 -13.86
CA LEU A 45 -9.15 -1.45 -14.62
C LEU A 45 -8.08 -0.38 -14.38
N ARG A 46 -7.26 -0.53 -13.34
CA ARG A 46 -6.17 0.36 -12.99
C ARG A 46 -4.92 -0.42 -12.60
N LYS A 47 -3.78 0.08 -13.04
CA LYS A 47 -2.48 -0.37 -12.58
C LYS A 47 -2.10 0.41 -11.32
N PRO A 48 -1.87 -0.25 -10.18
CA PRO A 48 -1.40 0.40 -8.97
C PRO A 48 0.09 0.76 -9.06
N SER A 49 0.54 1.75 -8.27
CA SER A 49 1.96 2.04 -8.07
C SER A 49 2.59 1.06 -7.08
N ALA A 50 3.93 1.01 -7.05
CA ALA A 50 4.66 0.20 -6.09
C ALA A 50 4.33 0.57 -4.63
N GLU A 51 4.15 1.87 -4.34
CA GLU A 51 3.76 2.37 -3.03
C GLU A 51 2.38 1.86 -2.59
N VAL A 52 1.39 1.94 -3.48
CA VAL A 52 0.04 1.42 -3.23
C VAL A 52 0.07 -0.08 -2.95
N LEU A 53 0.88 -0.82 -3.71
CA LEU A 53 1.04 -2.26 -3.48
C LEU A 53 1.71 -2.56 -2.13
N GLN A 54 2.66 -1.76 -1.66
CA GLN A 54 3.23 -1.92 -0.31
C GLN A 54 2.18 -1.68 0.77
N GLN A 55 1.39 -0.62 0.63
CA GLN A 55 0.33 -0.27 1.59
C GLN A 55 -0.72 -1.39 1.68
N VAL A 56 -1.15 -1.92 0.52
CA VAL A 56 -2.10 -3.02 0.47
C VAL A 56 -1.50 -4.32 1.00
N ALA A 57 -0.24 -4.64 0.66
CA ALA A 57 0.46 -5.81 1.20
C ALA A 57 0.56 -5.76 2.72
N LYS A 58 0.88 -4.59 3.29
CA LYS A 58 0.92 -4.35 4.73
C LYS A 58 -0.45 -4.55 5.39
N ALA A 59 -1.50 -4.02 4.78
CA ALA A 59 -2.87 -4.18 5.28
C ALA A 59 -3.35 -5.65 5.25
N LEU A 60 -2.96 -6.40 4.22
CA LEU A 60 -3.26 -7.84 4.08
C LEU A 60 -2.28 -8.75 4.83
N ARG A 61 -1.19 -8.20 5.38
CA ARG A 61 -0.09 -8.93 6.03
C ARG A 61 0.53 -10.01 5.13
N ILE A 62 0.73 -9.68 3.86
CA ILE A 62 1.39 -10.54 2.86
C ILE A 62 2.66 -9.86 2.32
N SER A 63 3.49 -10.62 1.62
CA SER A 63 4.69 -10.07 0.98
C SER A 63 4.32 -9.11 -0.17
N ALA A 64 4.91 -7.91 -0.16
CA ALA A 64 4.79 -6.93 -1.24
C ALA A 64 5.42 -7.45 -2.55
N GLU A 65 6.49 -8.24 -2.44
CA GLU A 65 7.16 -8.89 -3.57
C GLU A 65 6.18 -9.76 -4.38
N THR A 66 5.32 -10.53 -3.70
CA THR A 66 4.31 -11.35 -4.37
C THR A 66 3.34 -10.49 -5.19
N LEU A 67 3.00 -9.30 -4.70
CA LEU A 67 2.17 -8.36 -5.44
C LEU A 67 2.93 -7.73 -6.60
N TYR A 68 4.22 -7.42 -6.45
CA TYR A 68 5.05 -6.89 -7.52
C TYR A 68 5.21 -7.86 -8.68
N VAL A 69 5.43 -9.14 -8.40
CA VAL A 69 5.50 -10.18 -9.43
C VAL A 69 4.18 -10.29 -10.17
N ARG A 70 3.05 -10.34 -9.45
CA ARG A 70 1.73 -10.41 -10.09
C ARG A 70 1.33 -9.13 -10.81
N ALA A 71 1.89 -7.99 -10.42
CA ALA A 71 1.73 -6.71 -11.09
C ALA A 71 2.64 -6.56 -12.32
N GLY A 72 3.59 -7.50 -12.54
CA GLY A 72 4.63 -7.39 -13.57
C GLY A 72 5.61 -6.24 -13.31
N ILE A 73 5.79 -5.86 -12.03
CA ILE A 73 6.77 -4.87 -11.57
C ILE A 73 8.10 -5.58 -11.25
N LEU A 74 8.02 -6.79 -10.68
CA LEU A 74 9.18 -7.66 -10.50
C LEU A 74 9.05 -8.87 -11.44
N ASP A 75 10.02 -9.07 -12.32
CA ASP A 75 10.04 -10.27 -13.15
C ASP A 75 10.90 -11.35 -12.47
N ALA A 76 10.34 -12.04 -11.47
CA ALA A 76 11.05 -13.08 -10.70
C ALA A 76 11.55 -14.25 -11.57
N GLU A 77 10.88 -14.53 -12.69
CA GLU A 77 11.38 -15.50 -13.69
C GLU A 77 12.64 -14.97 -14.38
N ARG A 78 12.72 -13.67 -14.67
CA ARG A 78 13.89 -13.05 -15.32
C ARG A 78 15.09 -12.91 -14.40
N ASP A 79 14.87 -12.67 -13.12
CA ASP A 79 15.97 -12.64 -12.14
C ASP A 79 16.58 -14.03 -11.93
N ARG A 80 15.75 -15.08 -12.02
CA ARG A 80 16.26 -16.46 -12.09
C ARG A 80 17.05 -16.72 -13.36
N ASP A 81 16.52 -16.33 -14.51
CA ASP A 81 17.19 -16.50 -15.82
C ASP A 81 18.56 -15.78 -15.85
N ASP A 82 18.70 -14.64 -15.18
CA ASP A 82 19.97 -13.93 -15.04
C ASP A 82 20.99 -14.68 -14.19
N VAL A 83 20.58 -15.16 -13.01
CA VAL A 83 21.45 -15.95 -12.12
C VAL A 83 21.93 -17.20 -12.85
N GLU A 84 21.03 -17.86 -13.60
CA GLU A 84 21.38 -19.00 -14.45
C GLU A 84 22.35 -18.62 -15.58
N THR A 85 22.12 -17.50 -16.27
CA THR A 85 22.99 -17.03 -17.36
C THR A 85 24.41 -16.73 -16.86
N ARG A 86 24.55 -16.03 -15.73
CA ARG A 86 25.85 -15.76 -15.11
C ARG A 86 26.56 -17.04 -14.69
N ALA A 87 25.84 -17.99 -14.12
CA ALA A 87 26.39 -19.29 -13.73
C ALA A 87 26.92 -20.07 -14.94
N VAL A 88 26.23 -20.04 -16.08
CA VAL A 88 26.69 -20.68 -17.33
C VAL A 88 28.01 -20.08 -17.81
N VAL A 89 28.14 -18.75 -17.83
CA VAL A 89 29.38 -18.06 -18.24
C VAL A 89 30.55 -18.42 -17.32
N LEU A 90 30.30 -18.51 -16.01
CA LEU A 90 31.32 -18.89 -15.03
C LEU A 90 31.74 -20.36 -15.14
N ALA A 91 30.81 -21.25 -15.48
CA ALA A 91 31.06 -22.68 -15.61
C ALA A 91 31.75 -23.07 -16.94
N ASP A 92 31.81 -22.17 -17.93
CA ASP A 92 32.43 -22.46 -19.22
C ASP A 92 33.94 -22.74 -19.09
N PRO A 93 34.42 -23.94 -19.42
CA PRO A 93 35.84 -24.30 -19.33
C PRO A 93 36.69 -23.74 -20.48
N SER A 94 36.08 -23.26 -21.57
CA SER A 94 36.78 -22.68 -22.72
C SER A 94 37.19 -21.22 -22.50
N LEU A 95 36.66 -20.57 -21.46
CA LEU A 95 36.94 -19.19 -21.12
C LEU A 95 37.94 -19.08 -19.96
N ASN A 96 38.92 -18.20 -20.11
CA ASN A 96 39.78 -17.82 -19.00
C ASN A 96 39.08 -16.80 -18.08
N GLU A 97 39.64 -16.58 -16.89
CA GLU A 97 39.05 -15.71 -15.86
C GLU A 97 38.81 -14.28 -16.36
N ARG A 98 39.76 -13.74 -17.13
CA ARG A 98 39.64 -12.39 -17.71
C ARG A 98 38.50 -12.31 -18.73
N GLN A 99 38.34 -13.32 -19.57
CA GLN A 99 37.26 -13.39 -20.57
C GLN A 99 35.89 -13.50 -19.89
N LYS A 100 35.78 -14.29 -18.81
CA LYS A 100 34.56 -14.39 -18.00
C LYS A 100 34.18 -13.04 -17.40
N GLN A 101 35.13 -12.35 -16.78
CA GLN A 101 34.89 -11.03 -16.18
C GLN A 101 34.44 -9.99 -17.22
N VAL A 102 35.06 -9.95 -18.39
CA VAL A 102 34.67 -9.03 -19.46
C VAL A 102 33.26 -9.32 -19.98
N LEU A 103 32.91 -10.59 -20.20
CA LEU A 103 31.56 -10.96 -20.65
C LEU A 103 30.50 -10.59 -19.62
N LEU A 104 30.74 -10.86 -18.35
CA LEU A 104 29.84 -10.48 -17.26
C LEU A 104 29.68 -8.96 -17.15
N GLN A 105 30.77 -8.21 -17.25
CA GLN A 105 30.74 -6.75 -17.21
C GLN A 105 29.91 -6.16 -18.37
N ILE A 106 30.10 -6.66 -19.59
CA ILE A 106 29.32 -6.22 -20.75
C ILE A 106 27.85 -6.57 -20.58
N TYR A 107 27.57 -7.81 -20.16
CA TYR A 107 26.21 -8.27 -19.90
C TYR A 107 25.50 -7.40 -18.85
N GLU A 108 26.17 -7.08 -17.75
CA GLU A 108 25.66 -6.18 -16.71
C GLU A 108 25.42 -4.76 -17.22
N SER A 109 26.32 -4.24 -18.05
CA SER A 109 26.15 -2.90 -18.63
C SER A 109 24.90 -2.81 -19.51
N PHE A 110 24.64 -3.81 -20.36
CA PHE A 110 23.44 -3.86 -21.19
C PHE A 110 22.17 -4.10 -20.37
N ARG A 111 22.24 -4.91 -19.30
CA ARG A 111 21.09 -5.05 -18.39
C ARG A 111 20.75 -3.71 -17.74
N LYS A 112 21.75 -3.00 -17.23
CA LYS A 112 21.55 -1.69 -16.59
C LYS A 112 21.00 -0.65 -17.57
N GLU A 113 21.53 -0.60 -18.80
CA GLU A 113 21.07 0.31 -19.86
C GLU A 113 19.61 0.05 -20.25
N ASN A 114 19.21 -1.22 -20.31
CA ASN A 114 17.83 -1.60 -20.59
C ASN A 114 16.88 -1.47 -19.38
N GLY A 115 17.35 -0.89 -18.26
CA GLY A 115 16.53 -0.58 -17.09
C GLY A 115 16.41 -1.72 -16.06
N PHE A 116 17.30 -2.71 -16.09
CA PHE A 116 17.21 -3.93 -15.26
C PHE A 116 18.27 -4.00 -14.13
N GLY A 117 18.79 -2.85 -13.68
CA GLY A 117 19.94 -2.79 -12.76
C GLY A 117 19.73 -1.98 -11.47
N ALA A 118 18.51 -1.56 -11.15
CA ALA A 118 18.17 -0.88 -9.92
C ALA A 118 17.05 -1.67 -9.27
N ASP A 119 17.34 -2.40 -8.18
CA ASP A 119 16.37 -2.80 -7.12
C ASP A 119 16.98 -3.79 -6.10
N ALA A 120 18.18 -4.34 -6.34
CA ALA A 120 18.86 -5.20 -5.35
C ALA A 120 19.73 -4.44 -4.32
N ALA A 121 20.08 -3.17 -4.57
CA ALA A 121 21.02 -2.42 -3.73
C ALA A 121 20.37 -1.65 -2.57
N ASP A 122 19.05 -1.45 -2.57
CA ASP A 122 18.34 -0.67 -1.52
C ASP A 122 17.68 -1.53 -0.44
N ALA A 123 17.91 -2.84 -0.43
CA ALA A 123 17.35 -3.74 0.59
C ALA A 123 18.27 -3.98 1.81
N ASP A 124 19.55 -3.56 1.77
CA ASP A 124 20.53 -3.88 2.84
C ASP A 124 20.97 -2.66 3.70
N GLY A 125 20.16 -1.59 3.70
CA GLY A 125 20.44 -0.35 4.42
C GLY A 125 19.70 -0.14 5.76
N ALA A 126 18.93 -1.13 6.24
CA ALA A 126 18.14 -1.00 7.46
C ALA A 126 18.64 -1.90 8.60
N THR A 127 19.94 -1.83 8.91
CA THR A 127 20.47 -2.35 10.19
C THR A 127 20.80 -1.19 11.14
N ALA A 128 19.99 -1.13 12.20
CA ALA A 128 20.27 -0.63 13.54
C ALA A 128 21.27 0.53 13.73
N ARG A 129 20.74 1.71 14.05
CA ARG A 129 21.38 2.64 14.99
C ARG A 129 20.37 3.16 16.02
N ASP A 130 20.47 2.55 17.19
CA ASP A 130 20.59 3.22 18.49
C ASP A 130 19.52 4.26 18.89
N ARG A 131 18.63 3.86 19.81
CA ARG A 131 17.87 4.78 20.67
C ARG A 131 18.57 4.83 22.02
N PRO A 132 18.90 6.01 22.57
CA PRO A 132 19.01 6.13 24.01
C PRO A 132 17.61 6.31 24.60
N ALA A 133 17.34 5.52 25.64
CA ALA A 133 16.21 5.66 26.54
C ALA A 133 16.28 6.99 27.26
N ASP A 134 15.14 7.65 27.44
CA ASP A 134 15.00 8.69 28.45
C ASP A 134 13.82 8.39 29.35
N THR A 135 14.07 8.62 30.63
CA THR A 135 13.47 7.95 31.78
C THR A 135 12.37 8.83 32.37
N VAL A 136 11.25 8.22 32.75
CA VAL A 136 10.18 8.85 33.52
C VAL A 136 10.64 9.06 34.97
N PRO A 137 10.36 10.21 35.61
CA PRO A 137 10.20 10.25 37.05
C PRO A 137 8.71 10.38 37.43
N ASP A 138 8.31 9.49 38.34
CA ASP A 138 7.19 9.63 39.26
C ASP A 138 7.24 10.97 40.01
N ASP A 139 6.08 11.62 40.18
CA ASP A 139 5.78 12.36 41.42
C ASP A 139 4.26 12.63 41.59
N VAL A 140 3.65 11.78 42.43
CA VAL A 140 2.75 12.09 43.56
C VAL A 140 1.56 13.08 43.37
N LEU A 141 0.34 12.51 43.42
CA LEU A 141 -0.90 13.17 43.88
C LEU A 141 -0.85 13.37 45.42
N PRO A 142 -1.55 14.40 45.94
CA PRO A 142 -2.66 14.01 46.80
C PRO A 142 -3.95 14.84 46.63
N ASP A 143 -5.04 14.18 47.06
CA ASP A 143 -6.40 14.65 47.32
C ASP A 143 -6.48 15.97 48.11
N ASP A 144 -7.49 16.81 47.82
CA ASP A 144 -8.67 16.98 48.70
C ASP A 144 -9.52 18.23 48.35
N VAL A 145 -10.84 18.08 48.60
CA VAL A 145 -11.91 19.10 48.83
C VAL A 145 -12.69 19.68 47.63
N LEU A 146 -13.85 19.07 47.36
CA LEU A 146 -15.16 19.75 47.16
C LEU A 146 -15.86 19.82 48.54
N PRO A 147 -16.98 20.57 48.80
CA PRO A 147 -17.83 21.40 47.90
C PRO A 147 -18.22 22.78 48.53
N ASP A 148 -19.01 23.64 47.84
CA ASP A 148 -20.44 23.92 48.17
C ASP A 148 -21.04 25.16 47.47
N GLY A 149 -22.33 25.05 47.10
CA GLY A 149 -23.31 26.13 46.85
C GLY A 149 -23.19 26.92 45.53
N GLY A 150 -24.26 27.19 44.76
CA GLY A 150 -25.69 27.07 44.96
C GLY A 150 -26.45 27.57 43.72
N ALA A 151 -27.72 27.18 43.65
CA ALA A 151 -28.64 27.21 42.52
C ALA A 151 -28.95 28.56 41.84
N SER A 152 -29.36 28.52 40.56
CA SER A 152 -30.74 28.89 40.12
C SER A 152 -30.98 28.64 38.61
N ILE A 153 -32.12 28.00 38.33
CA ILE A 153 -32.78 27.67 37.04
C ILE A 153 -34.08 28.56 36.97
N PRO A 154 -34.96 28.63 35.94
CA PRO A 154 -34.90 28.62 34.45
C PRO A 154 -35.65 29.82 33.79
N GLY A 155 -35.56 29.93 32.46
CA GLY A 155 -36.80 29.97 31.65
C GLY A 155 -37.04 31.17 30.72
N HIS A 156 -37.05 30.90 29.40
CA HIS A 156 -38.10 31.42 28.51
C HIS A 156 -38.20 30.56 27.23
N ARG A 157 -39.38 29.97 27.00
CA ARG A 157 -39.85 29.54 25.66
C ARG A 157 -40.76 30.64 25.06
N PRO A 158 -41.54 30.42 23.99
CA PRO A 158 -41.26 30.88 22.63
C PRO A 158 -42.33 31.87 22.12
N ARG A 159 -42.12 32.48 20.94
CA ARG A 159 -43.18 33.10 20.10
C ARG A 159 -42.82 32.79 18.65
N THR A 160 -43.59 32.09 17.82
CA THR A 160 -44.99 32.22 17.34
C THR A 160 -45.29 33.54 16.61
N THR A 161 -45.21 33.47 15.29
CA THR A 161 -46.17 34.03 14.31
C THR A 161 -46.13 33.04 13.13
N GLY A 162 -47.20 32.60 12.47
CA GLY A 162 -48.61 32.98 12.51
C GLY A 162 -49.11 33.29 11.09
N GLY A 163 -49.60 32.26 10.37
CA GLY A 163 -50.56 32.33 9.24
C GLY A 163 -50.00 32.69 7.86
N SER A 164 -50.62 32.35 6.71
CA SER A 164 -51.87 31.65 6.35
C SER A 164 -51.80 31.47 4.81
N ASP A 165 -52.00 30.27 4.26
CA ASP A 165 -53.20 29.85 3.49
C ASP A 165 -53.41 30.51 2.10
N ALA A 166 -53.33 29.72 1.01
CA ALA A 166 -54.19 29.78 -0.19
C ALA A 166 -53.74 28.78 -1.27
N GLY A 167 -54.69 27.97 -1.77
CA GLY A 167 -54.52 26.88 -2.74
C GLY A 167 -54.40 27.27 -4.23
N PRO A 168 -54.72 26.33 -5.15
CA PRO A 168 -54.13 26.26 -6.50
C PRO A 168 -54.95 27.00 -7.57
N GLN A 169 -54.30 27.43 -8.65
CA GLN A 169 -54.96 27.79 -9.90
C GLN A 169 -54.42 26.98 -11.07
N GLN A 170 -55.33 26.18 -11.65
CA GLN A 170 -55.30 25.75 -13.04
C GLN A 170 -55.62 26.97 -13.93
N THR A 171 -54.86 27.20 -15.00
CA THR A 171 -55.38 27.82 -16.23
C THR A 171 -54.61 27.28 -17.44
N ALA A 172 -55.37 27.10 -18.52
CA ALA A 172 -55.03 26.44 -19.77
C ALA A 172 -53.98 27.15 -20.63
N GLY A 173 -53.39 26.37 -21.54
CA GLY A 173 -52.55 26.79 -22.65
C GLY A 173 -52.15 25.58 -23.48
#